data_AF-A0A382EEN1-F1
#
_entry.id   AF-A0A382EEN1-F1
#
_cell.length_a   1.000
_cell.length_b   1.000
_cell.length_c   1.000
_cell.angle_alpha   90.00
_cell.angle_beta   90.00
_cell.angle_gamma   90.00
#
_symmetry.space_group_name_H-M   'P 1'
#
loop_
_entity.id
_entity.type
_entity.pdbx_description
1 polymer ?
#
loop_
_entity_poly.entity_id
_entity_poly.type
_entity_poly.pdbx_seq_one_letter_code
_entity_poly.pdbx_strand_id
1 'polypeptide(L)'
;MTFDSPPTRTARSRQYKEYIRGPLPLKWFQKASTISATAGVIGIIIWREAYQKKLWGYDSQRRTSGPMKVTTQTCMKWGVCGNSKNTALRLMEGKGLIRLDTKRGRSPIVQIIDDELKGSVA
;
A
#
# COMPACT_ATOMS: atom_id res chain seq x y z
N MET A 1 3.49 55.41 -10.88
CA MET A 1 2.86 54.08 -11.06
C MET A 1 3.84 53.05 -10.55
N THR A 2 3.70 52.62 -9.30
CA THR A 2 4.53 51.58 -8.68
C THR A 2 3.87 50.23 -8.92
N PHE A 3 4.59 49.32 -9.57
CA PHE A 3 4.15 47.95 -9.73
C PHE A 3 4.30 47.23 -8.38
N ASP A 4 3.18 46.92 -7.74
CA ASP A 4 3.12 46.04 -6.58
C ASP A 4 3.76 44.68 -6.96
N SER A 5 4.76 44.27 -6.18
CA SER A 5 5.36 42.95 -6.33
C SER A 5 4.31 41.88 -5.94
N PRO A 6 4.23 40.74 -6.65
CA PRO A 6 3.29 39.70 -6.29
C PRO A 6 3.62 39.17 -4.89
N PRO A 7 2.61 38.89 -4.04
CA PRO A 7 2.85 38.37 -2.71
C PRO A 7 3.65 37.07 -2.81
N THR A 8 4.78 37.01 -2.11
CA THR A 8 5.68 35.86 -2.04
C THR A 8 4.90 34.69 -1.46
N ARG A 9 4.28 33.90 -2.34
CA ARG A 9 3.53 32.72 -2.00
C ARG A 9 4.52 31.68 -1.51
N THR A 10 4.87 31.74 -0.23
CA THR A 10 5.39 30.58 0.50
C THR A 10 4.23 29.59 0.57
N ALA A 11 4.01 28.89 -0.55
CA ALA A 11 3.17 27.72 -0.59
C ALA A 11 3.84 26.70 0.33
N ARG A 12 3.53 26.77 1.62
CA ARG A 12 3.69 25.62 2.51
C ARG A 12 2.87 24.54 1.84
N SER A 13 3.56 23.68 1.08
CA SER A 13 2.96 22.47 0.54
C SER A 13 2.23 21.79 1.70
N ARG A 14 1.09 21.15 1.42
CA ARG A 14 0.37 20.37 2.44
C ARG A 14 1.29 19.23 2.89
N GLN A 15 2.16 19.52 3.86
CA GLN A 15 3.11 18.58 4.42
C GLN A 15 2.37 17.77 5.47
N TYR A 16 1.82 16.64 5.05
CA TYR A 16 1.28 15.66 5.97
C TYR A 16 2.43 14.98 6.72
N LYS A 17 2.26 14.78 8.04
CA LYS A 17 3.22 14.01 8.85
C LYS A 17 3.32 12.56 8.37
N GLU A 18 2.21 12.01 7.90
CA GLU A 18 2.13 10.66 7.34
C GLU A 18 1.42 10.71 5.98
N TYR A 19 1.96 10.00 5.00
CA TYR A 19 1.44 9.95 3.65
C TYR A 19 1.85 8.64 2.97
N ILE A 20 1.17 8.33 1.86
CA ILE A 20 1.48 7.21 0.99
C ILE A 20 2.30 7.78 -0.18
N ARG A 21 3.50 7.25 -0.41
CA ARG A 21 4.38 7.66 -1.53
C ARG A 21 4.11 6.83 -2.78
N GLY A 22 4.39 7.45 -3.93
CA GLY A 22 4.56 6.78 -5.22
C GLY A 22 3.28 6.22 -5.83
N PRO A 23 3.29 5.90 -7.15
CA PRO A 23 2.10 5.57 -7.89
C PRO A 23 1.34 4.44 -7.20
N LEU A 24 0.11 4.75 -6.80
CA LEU A 24 -0.81 3.78 -6.24
C LEU A 24 -1.42 3.03 -7.42
N PRO A 25 -1.17 1.72 -7.60
CA PRO A 25 -1.75 0.95 -8.70
C PRO A 25 -3.25 0.87 -8.50
N LEU A 26 -3.98 1.74 -9.21
CA LEU A 26 -5.41 1.93 -9.00
C LEU A 26 -6.20 0.67 -9.31
N LYS A 27 -5.83 -0.12 -10.33
CA LYS A 27 -6.54 -1.37 -10.62
C LYS A 27 -6.31 -2.42 -9.53
N TRP A 28 -5.09 -2.50 -9.00
CA TRP A 28 -4.80 -3.37 -7.86
C TRP A 28 -5.62 -2.97 -6.64
N PHE A 29 -5.68 -1.66 -6.34
CA PHE A 29 -6.43 -1.14 -5.21
C PHE A 29 -7.95 -1.29 -5.38
N GLN A 30 -8.45 -1.11 -6.59
CA GLN A 30 -9.84 -1.33 -6.94
C GLN A 30 -10.22 -2.80 -6.72
N LYS A 31 -9.41 -3.75 -7.22
CA LYS A 31 -9.61 -5.19 -6.96
C LYS A 31 -9.64 -5.50 -5.46
N ALA A 32 -8.71 -4.92 -4.68
CA ALA A 32 -8.70 -5.10 -3.23
C ALA A 32 -9.98 -4.58 -2.57
N SER A 33 -10.46 -3.40 -3.00
CA SER A 33 -11.66 -2.77 -2.45
C SER A 33 -12.96 -3.50 -2.84
N THR A 34 -13.00 -4.14 -4.01
CA THR A 34 -14.13 -4.98 -4.45
C THR A 34 -14.25 -6.27 -3.63
N ILE A 35 -13.15 -6.80 -3.09
CA ILE A 35 -13.18 -7.99 -2.24
C ILE A 35 -13.89 -7.69 -0.92
N SER A 36 -13.51 -6.59 -0.27
CA SER A 36 -14.16 -6.06 0.94
C SER A 36 -13.61 -4.68 1.27
N ALA A 37 -14.38 -3.89 2.03
CA ALA A 37 -13.91 -2.61 2.56
C ALA A 37 -12.61 -2.77 3.39
N THR A 38 -12.51 -3.85 4.19
CA THR A 38 -11.30 -4.15 4.98
C THR A 38 -10.10 -4.47 4.11
N ALA A 39 -10.28 -5.21 3.01
CA ALA A 39 -9.20 -5.52 2.07
C ALA A 39 -8.68 -4.24 1.38
N GLY A 40 -9.56 -3.27 1.08
CA GLY A 40 -9.15 -1.94 0.63
C GLY A 40 -8.25 -1.24 1.65
N VAL A 41 -8.67 -1.15 2.92
CA VAL A 41 -7.86 -0.53 3.98
C VAL A 41 -6.52 -1.24 4.17
N ILE A 42 -6.51 -2.57 4.18
CA ILE A 42 -5.27 -3.35 4.28
C ILE A 42 -4.38 -3.13 3.06
N GLY A 43 -4.95 -3.00 1.86
CA GLY A 43 -4.22 -2.65 0.65
C GLY A 43 -3.46 -1.33 0.79
N ILE A 44 -4.08 -0.29 1.37
CA ILE A 44 -3.41 0.97 1.71
C ILE A 44 -2.25 0.76 2.68
N ILE A 45 -2.47 0.00 3.76
CA ILE A 45 -1.45 -0.25 4.80
C ILE A 45 -0.24 -0.97 4.19
N ILE A 46 -0.50 -2.04 3.43
CA ILE A 46 0.55 -2.83 2.78
C ILE A 46 1.34 -1.95 1.80
N TRP A 47 0.65 -1.13 0.99
CA TRP A 47 1.34 -0.24 0.05
C TRP A 47 2.22 0.79 0.77
N ARG A 48 1.68 1.46 1.78
CA ARG A 48 2.42 2.44 2.58
C ARG A 48 3.69 1.82 3.17
N GLU A 49 3.57 0.65 3.77
CA GLU A 49 4.69 -0.07 4.39
C GLU A 49 5.74 -0.50 3.36
N ALA A 50 5.31 -1.00 2.20
CA ALA A 50 6.20 -1.39 1.10
C ALA A 50 7.06 -0.22 0.63
N TYR A 51 6.44 0.95 0.42
CA TYR A 51 7.12 2.17 0.01
C TYR A 51 8.04 2.72 1.10
N GLN A 52 7.59 2.78 2.36
CA GLN A 52 8.41 3.27 3.47
C GLN A 52 9.67 2.42 3.68
N LYS A 53 9.55 1.10 3.50
CA LYS A 53 10.67 0.16 3.64
C LYS A 53 11.53 0.01 2.38
N LYS A 54 11.24 0.78 1.31
CA LYS A 54 11.90 0.66 -0.01
C LYS A 54 11.86 -0.78 -0.56
N LEU A 55 10.83 -1.56 -0.18
CA LEU A 55 10.56 -2.90 -0.72
C LEU A 55 9.84 -2.83 -2.07
N TRP A 56 9.42 -1.63 -2.43
CA TRP A 56 8.83 -1.23 -3.70
C TRP A 56 9.33 0.18 -4.02
N GLY A 57 9.67 0.45 -5.28
CA GLY A 57 10.31 1.71 -5.64
C GLY A 57 10.50 1.91 -7.15
N TYR A 58 10.71 3.17 -7.52
CA TYR A 58 10.70 3.76 -8.87
C TYR A 58 11.56 3.04 -9.93
N ASP A 59 12.58 2.30 -9.49
CA ASP A 59 13.55 1.61 -10.36
C ASP A 59 13.32 0.08 -10.44
N SER A 60 12.25 -0.42 -9.83
CA SER A 60 11.94 -1.86 -9.83
C SER A 60 10.97 -2.20 -10.95
N GLN A 61 11.48 -2.81 -12.02
CA GLN A 61 10.68 -3.71 -12.89
C GLN A 61 10.21 -4.99 -12.15
N ARG A 62 10.33 -5.03 -10.82
CA ARG A 62 10.02 -6.21 -10.02
C ARG A 62 8.51 -6.33 -9.86
N ARG A 63 7.97 -7.45 -10.33
CA ARG A 63 6.54 -7.81 -10.28
C ARG A 63 6.03 -8.16 -8.87
N THR A 64 6.96 -8.31 -7.91
CA THR A 64 6.66 -8.75 -6.55
C THR A 64 7.49 -7.96 -5.55
N SER A 65 6.84 -7.48 -4.49
CA SER A 65 7.55 -6.75 -3.44
C SER A 65 8.43 -7.69 -2.61
N GLY A 66 9.41 -7.13 -1.91
CA GLY A 66 10.06 -7.86 -0.82
C GLY A 66 9.03 -8.32 0.25
N PRO A 67 9.29 -9.41 0.97
CA PRO A 67 8.42 -9.88 2.04
C PRO A 67 8.36 -8.87 3.18
N MET A 68 7.15 -8.55 3.63
CA MET A 68 6.92 -7.62 4.74
C MET A 68 5.95 -8.19 5.76
N LYS A 69 6.18 -7.90 7.04
CA LYS A 69 5.28 -8.32 8.12
C LYS A 69 4.10 -7.37 8.24
N VAL A 70 2.88 -7.91 8.25
CA VAL A 70 1.66 -7.17 8.59
C VAL A 70 1.28 -7.44 10.04
N THR A 71 1.73 -6.55 10.92
CA THR A 71 1.48 -6.68 12.36
C THR A 71 0.06 -6.25 12.70
N THR A 72 -0.52 -6.87 13.72
CA THR A 72 -1.85 -6.47 14.22
C THR A 72 -1.83 -5.03 14.74
N GLN A 73 -0.74 -4.59 15.35
CA GLN A 73 -0.59 -3.22 15.87
C GLN A 73 -0.72 -2.18 14.75
N THR A 74 -0.10 -2.40 13.58
CA THR A 74 -0.26 -1.48 12.44
C THR A 74 -1.69 -1.49 11.93
N CYS A 75 -2.34 -2.65 11.82
CA CYS A 75 -3.75 -2.73 11.40
C CYS A 75 -4.71 -2.04 12.37
N MET A 76 -4.48 -2.15 13.69
CA MET A 76 -5.32 -1.52 14.70
C MET A 76 -5.27 0.02 14.64
N LYS A 77 -4.14 0.63 14.25
CA LYS A 77 -4.06 2.08 14.01
C LYS A 77 -5.01 2.56 12.91
N TRP A 78 -5.43 1.66 12.03
CA TRP A 78 -6.37 1.91 10.93
C TRP A 78 -7.76 1.32 11.20
N GLY A 79 -8.06 0.98 12.46
CA GLY A 79 -9.37 0.44 12.87
C GLY A 79 -9.61 -1.02 12.46
N VAL A 80 -8.59 -1.75 12.00
CA VAL A 80 -8.72 -3.14 11.57
C VAL A 80 -8.31 -4.09 12.70
N CYS A 81 -9.25 -4.91 13.18
CA CYS A 81 -8.97 -5.91 14.20
C CYS A 81 -8.21 -7.12 13.64
N GLY A 82 -7.60 -7.92 14.52
CA GLY A 82 -6.77 -9.06 14.13
C GLY A 82 -7.49 -10.12 13.29
N ASN A 83 -8.77 -10.38 13.59
CA ASN A 83 -9.58 -11.35 12.85
C ASN A 83 -9.90 -10.85 11.44
N SER A 84 -10.41 -9.62 11.33
CA SER A 84 -10.71 -8.99 10.04
C SER A 84 -9.46 -8.88 9.16
N LYS A 85 -8.30 -8.61 9.76
CA LYS A 85 -7.00 -8.66 9.07
C LYS A 85 -6.75 -10.03 8.44
N ASN A 86 -6.82 -11.10 9.24
CA ASN A 86 -6.51 -12.44 8.75
C ASN A 86 -7.49 -12.89 7.66
N THR A 87 -8.78 -12.59 7.82
CA THR A 87 -9.80 -12.89 6.80
C THR A 87 -9.53 -12.14 5.50
N ALA A 88 -9.30 -10.83 5.57
CA ALA A 88 -9.02 -10.02 4.38
C ALA A 88 -7.72 -10.43 3.69
N LEU A 89 -6.65 -10.76 4.43
CA LEU A 89 -5.40 -11.28 3.85
C LEU A 89 -5.63 -12.58 3.07
N ARG A 90 -6.40 -13.53 3.62
CA ARG A 90 -6.75 -14.77 2.91
C ARG A 90 -7.56 -14.50 1.64
N LEU A 91 -8.51 -13.57 1.69
CA LEU A 91 -9.30 -13.20 0.52
C LEU A 91 -8.45 -12.52 -0.56
N MET A 92 -7.53 -11.64 -0.18
CA MET A 92 -6.60 -10.98 -1.10
C MET A 92 -5.64 -11.97 -1.75
N GLU A 93 -5.15 -12.97 -1.00
CA GLU A 93 -4.36 -14.07 -1.54
C GLU A 93 -5.16 -14.91 -2.53
N GLY A 94 -6.41 -15.28 -2.20
CA GLY A 94 -7.28 -16.03 -3.10
C GLY A 94 -7.61 -15.31 -4.41
N LYS A 95 -7.40 -13.99 -4.49
CA LYS A 95 -7.54 -13.18 -5.70
C LYS A 95 -6.21 -12.83 -6.38
N GLY A 96 -5.09 -13.40 -5.90
CA GLY A 96 -3.77 -13.21 -6.48
C GLY A 96 -3.19 -11.81 -6.30
N LEU A 97 -3.73 -11.00 -5.38
CA LEU A 97 -3.23 -9.64 -5.13
C LEU A 97 -1.97 -9.66 -4.25
N ILE A 98 -1.85 -10.67 -3.39
CA ILE A 98 -0.73 -10.86 -2.49
C ILE A 98 -0.35 -12.33 -2.42
N ARG A 99 0.90 -12.60 -2.05
CA ARG A 99 1.34 -13.90 -1.53
C ARG A 99 1.40 -13.82 -0.02
N LEU A 100 0.80 -14.79 0.67
CA LEU A 100 0.74 -14.81 2.12
C LEU A 100 1.55 -15.99 2.68
N ASP A 101 2.45 -15.72 3.61
CA ASP A 101 3.08 -16.74 4.46
C ASP A 101 2.62 -16.52 5.90
N THR A 102 1.88 -17.50 6.42
CA THR A 102 1.40 -17.48 7.80
C THR A 102 2.02 -18.62 8.60
N LYS A 103 2.50 -18.29 9.80
CA LYS A 103 2.95 -19.27 10.81
C LYS A 103 2.21 -19.00 12.11
N ARG A 104 1.75 -20.07 12.77
CA ARG A 104 1.03 -19.96 14.05
C ARG A 104 1.88 -19.19 15.07
N GLY A 105 1.26 -18.23 15.76
CA GLY A 105 1.94 -17.38 16.75
C GLY A 105 2.85 -16.28 16.18
N ARG A 106 2.98 -16.15 14.85
CA ARG A 106 3.76 -15.08 14.20
C ARG A 106 2.86 -14.15 13.39
N SER A 107 3.31 -12.91 13.20
CA SER A 107 2.63 -11.98 12.28
C SER A 107 2.75 -12.49 10.84
N PRO A 108 1.68 -12.41 10.03
CA PRO A 108 1.71 -12.83 8.64
C PRO A 108 2.73 -12.02 7.84
N ILE A 109 3.43 -12.71 6.93
CA ILE A 109 4.32 -12.10 5.95
C ILE A 109 3.57 -12.01 4.64
N VAL A 110 3.59 -10.84 4.02
CA VAL A 110 2.93 -10.57 2.74
C VAL A 110 3.94 -10.13 1.71
N GLN A 111 3.70 -10.51 0.46
CA GLN A 111 4.35 -9.93 -0.71
C GLN A 111 3.26 -9.43 -1.65
N ILE A 112 3.43 -8.22 -2.16
CA ILE A 112 2.50 -7.66 -3.14
C ILE A 112 2.78 -8.31 -4.48
N ILE A 113 1.73 -8.69 -5.20
CA ILE A 113 1.78 -9.13 -6.59
C ILE A 113 1.13 -8.04 -7.42
N ASP A 114 1.90 -7.41 -8.30
CA ASP A 114 1.38 -6.42 -9.24
C ASP A 114 1.35 -7.00 -10.65
N ASP A 115 0.14 -7.29 -11.11
CA ASP A 115 -0.13 -7.80 -12.46
C ASP A 115 -0.11 -6.69 -13.52
N GLU A 116 -0.21 -5.40 -13.17
CA GLU A 116 -0.17 -4.33 -14.18
C GLU A 116 1.22 -4.21 -14.83
N LEU A 117 2.27 -4.57 -14.09
CA LEU A 117 3.64 -4.70 -14.60
C LEU A 117 3.84 -5.90 -15.56
N LYS A 118 2.80 -6.67 -15.88
CA LYS A 118 2.86 -7.70 -16.95
C LYS A 118 2.95 -7.08 -18.37
N GLY A 119 2.59 -5.81 -18.54
CA GLY A 119 2.54 -5.14 -19.85
C GLY A 119 3.75 -4.26 -20.16
N SER A 120 4.91 -4.86 -20.43
CA SER A 120 5.98 -4.31 -21.28
C SER A 120 7.01 -5.42 -21.55
N VAL A 121 6.53 -6.58 -22.02
CA VAL A 121 7.38 -7.48 -22.80
C VAL A 121 6.81 -7.36 -24.20
N ALA A 122 7.42 -6.47 -24.99
CA ALA A 122 7.36 -6.54 -26.45
C ALA A 122 8.16 -7.76 -26.91
#